data_AF-A0A2S0WJZ9-F1
#
_entry.id   AF-A0A2S0WJZ9-F1
#
_cell.length_a   1.000
_cell.length_b   1.000
_cell.length_c   1.000
_cell.angle_alpha   90.00
_cell.angle_beta   90.00
_cell.angle_gamma   90.00
#
_symmetry.space_group_name_H-M   'P 1'
#
loop_
_entity.id
_entity.type
_entity.pdbx_description
1 polymer ?
#
loop_
_entity_poly.entity_id
_entity_poly.type
_entity_poly.pdbx_seq_one_letter_code
_entity_poly.pdbx_strand_id
1 'polypeptide(L)'
;MLTVALSFAVMFVAGTAAAMADAPTGGAWPDGEKKSDLDLLLLFGGGTLVLFVVVALFGLLTARNNYVPPAPSTELATTSDNAPVQH
;
A
#
# COMPACT_ATOMS: atom_id res chain seq x y z
N MET A 1 8.87 -10.91 -9.94
CA MET A 1 8.63 -9.56 -10.53
C MET A 1 7.43 -9.55 -11.47
N LEU A 2 7.24 -10.55 -12.33
CA LEU A 2 6.06 -10.66 -13.21
C LEU A 2 4.72 -10.61 -12.44
N THR A 3 4.62 -11.30 -11.31
CA THR A 3 3.43 -11.29 -10.45
C THR A 3 3.11 -9.91 -9.87
N VAL A 4 4.13 -9.17 -9.41
CA VAL A 4 3.96 -7.82 -8.87
C VAL A 4 3.48 -6.84 -9.95
N ALA A 5 4.07 -6.93 -11.15
CA ALA A 5 3.65 -6.10 -12.29
C ALA A 5 2.21 -6.41 -12.72
N LEU A 6 1.82 -7.68 -12.70
CA LEU A 6 0.46 -8.11 -13.04
C LEU A 6 -0.57 -7.63 -12.00
N SER A 7 -0.26 -7.76 -10.71
CA SER A 7 -1.12 -7.27 -9.63
C SER A 7 -1.32 -5.76 -9.69
N PHE A 8 -0.26 -5.01 -10.01
CA PHE A 8 -0.35 -3.57 -10.25
C PHE A 8 -1.26 -3.25 -11.44
N ALA A 9 -1.08 -3.93 -12.57
CA ALA A 9 -1.93 -3.72 -13.75
C ALA A 9 -3.41 -4.02 -13.48
N VAL A 10 -3.70 -5.10 -12.76
CA VAL A 10 -5.08 -5.46 -12.37
C VAL A 10 -5.68 -4.42 -11.43
N MET A 11 -4.96 -4.00 -10.39
CA MET A 11 -5.43 -2.94 -9.48
C MET A 11 -5.61 -1.61 -10.19
N PHE A 12 -4.72 -1.28 -11.12
CA PHE A 12 -4.80 -0.05 -11.90
C PHE A 12 -6.06 -0.03 -12.77
N VAL A 13 -6.30 -1.09 -13.54
CA VAL A 13 -7.49 -1.20 -14.40
C VAL A 13 -8.79 -1.27 -13.59
N ALA A 14 -8.79 -1.97 -12.44
CA ALA A 14 -9.96 -2.01 -11.56
C ALA A 14 -10.24 -0.66 -10.89
N GLY A 15 -9.20 0.08 -10.50
CA GLY A 15 -9.31 1.40 -9.89
C GLY A 15 -9.75 2.49 -10.86
N THR A 16 -9.35 2.41 -12.13
CA THR A 16 -9.80 3.37 -13.15
C THR A 16 -11.28 3.22 -13.50
N ALA A 17 -11.82 2.01 -13.45
CA ALA A 17 -13.27 1.78 -13.64
C ALA A 17 -14.11 2.46 -12.55
N ALA A 18 -13.63 2.48 -11.30
CA ALA A 18 -14.31 3.17 -10.20
C ALA A 18 -14.26 4.69 -10.33
N ALA A 19 -13.17 5.24 -10.88
CA ALA A 19 -13.01 6.68 -11.11
C ALA A 19 -13.77 7.19 -12.35
N MET A 20 -14.17 6.31 -13.28
CA MET A 20 -15.04 6.63 -14.42
C MET A 20 -16.54 6.55 -14.08
N ALA A 21 -16.90 6.09 -12.89
CA ALA A 21 -18.29 6.02 -12.41
C ALA A 21 -18.78 7.38 -11.86
N ASP A 22 -18.31 8.49 -12.43
CA ASP A 22 -18.52 9.88 -11.97
C ASP A 22 -19.99 10.37 -12.12
N ALA A 23 -20.94 9.46 -12.35
CA ALA A 23 -22.35 9.69 -12.17
C ALA A 23 -23.00 8.39 -11.65
N PRO A 24 -23.83 8.40 -10.59
CA PRO A 24 -24.69 7.27 -10.32
C PRO A 24 -25.55 7.04 -11.58
N THR A 25 -25.63 5.80 -12.03
CA THR A 25 -26.29 5.39 -13.28
C THR A 25 -27.82 5.60 -13.31
N GLY A 26 -28.38 6.28 -12.31
CA GLY A 26 -29.76 6.75 -12.31
C GLY A 26 -29.79 8.20 -12.73
N GLY A 27 -30.59 8.55 -13.73
CA GLY A 27 -30.79 9.90 -14.29
C GLY A 27 -31.37 10.96 -13.32
N ALA A 28 -31.10 10.83 -12.03
CA ALA A 28 -31.35 11.80 -10.98
C ALA A 28 -30.26 12.89 -10.91
N TRP A 29 -29.10 12.70 -11.55
CA TRP A 29 -28.09 13.74 -11.66
C TRP A 29 -27.94 14.22 -13.11
N PRO A 30 -27.82 15.55 -13.32
CA PRO A 30 -27.54 16.08 -14.63
C PRO A 30 -26.21 15.51 -15.12
N ASP A 31 -26.17 15.18 -16.41
CA ASP A 31 -24.93 14.74 -17.06
C ASP A 31 -23.83 15.74 -16.72
N GLY A 32 -22.79 15.25 -16.04
CA GLY A 32 -21.65 16.06 -15.65
C GLY A 32 -21.04 16.73 -16.88
N GLU A 33 -20.44 17.90 -16.68
CA GLU A 33 -19.77 18.63 -17.75
C GLU A 33 -18.79 17.69 -18.47
N LYS A 34 -18.86 17.66 -19.81
CA LYS A 34 -18.04 16.73 -20.61
C LYS A 34 -16.57 17.01 -20.33
N LYS A 35 -15.93 16.13 -19.56
CA LYS A 35 -14.49 16.18 -19.31
C LYS A 35 -13.75 15.99 -20.64
N SER A 36 -12.72 16.79 -20.86
CA SER A 36 -11.83 16.63 -22.01
C SER A 36 -11.10 15.29 -21.90
N ASP A 37 -10.98 14.56 -23.01
CA ASP A 37 -10.19 13.31 -23.07
C ASP A 37 -8.73 13.55 -22.66
N LEU A 38 -8.21 14.75 -22.92
CA LEU A 38 -6.87 15.16 -22.48
C LEU A 38 -6.78 15.27 -20.95
N ASP A 39 -7.82 15.78 -20.30
CA ASP A 39 -7.87 15.89 -18.83
C ASP A 39 -7.98 14.50 -18.19
N LEU A 40 -8.74 13.59 -18.81
CA LEU A 40 -8.79 12.19 -18.36
C LEU A 40 -7.42 11.52 -18.54
N LEU A 41 -6.75 11.72 -19.67
CA LEU A 41 -5.42 11.17 -19.90
C LEU A 41 -4.39 11.74 -18.91
N LEU A 42 -4.48 13.04 -18.60
CA LEU A 42 -3.61 13.69 -17.62
C LEU A 42 -3.89 13.18 -16.20
N LEU A 43 -5.16 13.00 -15.83
CA LEU A 43 -5.56 12.54 -14.51
C LEU A 43 -5.15 11.08 -14.29
N PHE A 44 -5.46 10.20 -15.23
CA PHE A 44 -5.15 8.78 -15.14
C PHE A 44 -3.67 8.50 -15.41
N GLY A 45 -3.09 9.06 -16.47
CA GLY A 45 -1.67 8.88 -16.78
C GLY A 45 -0.76 9.59 -15.77
N GLY A 46 -1.04 10.86 -15.49
CA GLY A 46 -0.26 11.68 -14.57
C GLY A 46 -0.41 11.23 -13.11
N GLY A 47 -1.64 10.93 -12.66
CA GLY A 47 -1.88 10.46 -11.29
C GLY A 47 -1.12 9.17 -10.96
N THR A 48 -1.07 8.23 -11.92
CA THR A 48 -0.36 6.96 -11.74
C THR A 48 1.15 7.15 -11.68
N LEU A 49 1.69 8.04 -12.52
CA LEU A 49 3.11 8.40 -12.49
C LEU A 49 3.48 9.08 -11.17
N VAL A 50 2.66 10.02 -10.70
CA VAL A 50 2.89 10.70 -9.42
C VAL A 50 2.85 9.69 -8.26
N LEU A 51 1.85 8.81 -8.23
CA LEU A 51 1.75 7.76 -7.22
C LEU A 51 2.97 6.84 -7.24
N PHE A 52 3.41 6.41 -8.43
CA PHE A 52 4.60 5.59 -8.59
C PHE A 52 5.84 6.27 -8.00
N VAL A 53 6.05 7.55 -8.31
CA VAL A 53 7.18 8.34 -7.78
C VAL A 53 7.11 8.43 -6.26
N VAL A 54 5.95 8.74 -5.69
CA VAL A 54 5.78 8.86 -4.23
C VAL A 54 6.07 7.53 -3.53
N VAL A 55 5.53 6.42 -4.04
CA VAL A 55 5.77 5.07 -3.48
C VAL A 55 7.24 4.68 -3.62
N ALA A 56 7.88 4.95 -4.76
CA ALA A 56 9.29 4.67 -4.98
C ALA A 56 10.19 5.45 -4.01
N LEU A 57 9.90 6.75 -3.80
CA LEU A 57 10.61 7.59 -2.84
C LEU A 57 10.41 7.09 -1.40
N PHE A 58 9.17 6.74 -1.03
CA PHE A 58 8.87 6.19 0.29
C PHE A 58 9.61 4.88 0.55
N GLY A 59 9.61 3.97 -0.42
CA GLY A 59 10.38 2.73 -0.36
C GLY A 59 11.88 2.97 -0.22
N LEU A 60 12.43 3.91 -0.99
CA LEU A 60 13.85 4.28 -0.93
C LEU A 60 14.25 4.86 0.44
N LEU A 61 13.39 5.67 1.05
CA LEU A 61 13.62 6.25 2.37
C LEU A 61 13.50 5.20 3.48
N THR A 62 12.54 4.29 3.37
CA THR A 62 12.28 3.27 4.40
C THR A 62 13.31 2.13 4.36
N ALA A 63 13.81 1.76 3.18
CA ALA A 63 14.78 0.67 3.01
C ALA A 63 16.12 0.88 3.74
N ARG A 64 16.44 2.12 4.12
CA ARG A 64 17.73 2.47 4.73
C ARG A 64 17.72 2.36 6.26
N ASN A 65 16.55 2.43 6.89
CA ASN A 65 16.41 2.58 8.34
C ASN A 65 15.61 1.45 8.99
N ASN A 66 15.60 0.26 8.39
CA ASN A 66 14.92 -0.89 8.99
C ASN A 66 15.65 -1.33 10.26
N TYR A 67 15.04 -1.06 11.42
CA TYR A 67 15.47 -1.64 12.68
C TYR A 67 15.37 -3.16 12.59
N VAL A 68 16.49 -3.84 12.80
CA VAL A 68 16.53 -5.30 12.99
C VAL A 68 16.63 -5.53 14.49
N PRO A 69 15.56 -6.00 15.15
CA PRO A 69 15.67 -6.38 16.55
C PRO A 69 16.74 -7.46 16.70
N PRO A 70 17.60 -7.36 17.72
CA PRO A 70 18.52 -8.43 18.04
C PRO A 70 17.74 -9.74 18.26
N ALA A 71 18.34 -10.87 17.88
CA ALA A 71 17.72 -12.17 18.08
C ALA A 71 17.34 -12.33 19.56
N PRO A 72 16.15 -12.90 19.87
CA PRO A 72 15.76 -13.15 21.24
C PRO A 72 16.83 -14.04 21.91
N SER A 73 17.30 -13.63 23.09
CA SER A 73 18.23 -14.44 23.87
C SER A 73 17.56 -15.76 24.26
N THR A 74 18.23 -16.89 24.00
CA THR A 74 17.79 -18.22 24.47
C THR A 74 18.23 -18.51 25.90
N GLU A 75 18.75 -17.51 26.62
CA GLU A 75 19.04 -17.60 28.04
C GLU A 75 17.72 -17.69 28.81
N LEU A 76 17.27 -18.92 29.05
CA LEU A 76 16.36 -19.23 30.15
C LEU A 76 17.04 -18.72 31.41
N ALA A 77 16.57 -17.60 31.97
CA ALA A 77 16.96 -17.17 33.29
C ALA A 77 16.64 -18.31 34.26
N THR A 78 17.64 -19.09 34.66
CA THR A 78 17.49 -20.10 35.70
C THR A 78 17.38 -19.34 37.02
N THR A 79 16.16 -18.91 37.35
CA THR A 79 15.84 -18.48 38.70
C THR A 79 15.98 -19.71 39.59
N SER A 80 17.16 -19.84 40.21
CA SER A 80 17.49 -20.87 41.20
C SER A 80 16.87 -20.52 42.56
N ASP A 81 15.56 -20.25 42.63
CA ASP A 81 14.88 -19.85 43.89
C ASP A 81 14.02 -20.93 44.54
N ASN A 82 14.04 -22.17 44.03
CA ASN A 82 13.35 -23.28 44.68
C ASN A 82 14.35 -24.31 45.23
N ALA A 83 15.15 -23.90 46.22
CA ALA A 83 15.75 -24.85 47.13
C ALA A 83 14.66 -25.33 48.12
N PRO A 84 14.30 -26.63 48.16
CA PRO A 84 13.36 -27.12 49.16
C PRO A 84 14.00 -27.00 50.55
N VAL A 85 13.33 -26.26 51.44
CA VAL A 85 13.66 -26.25 52.87
C VAL A 85 13.47 -27.67 53.40
N GLN A 86 14.56 -28.33 53.78
CA GLN A 86 14.49 -29.60 54.50
C GLN A 86 14.13 -29.32 55.96
N HIS A 87 12.95 -29.77 56.37
CA HIS A 87 12.50 -29.87 57.76
C HIS A 87 12.86 -31.24 58.34
#